data_AF-A0A2C6CT59-F1
#
_entry.id   AF-A0A2C6CT59-F1
#
_cell.length_a   1.000
_cell.length_b   1.000
_cell.length_c   1.000
_cell.angle_alpha   90.00
_cell.angle_beta   90.00
_cell.angle_gamma   90.00
#
_symmetry.space_group_name_H-M   'P 1'
#
loop_
_entity.id
_entity.type
_entity.pdbx_description
1 polymer ?
#
loop_
_entity_poly.entity_id
_entity_poly.type
_entity_poly.pdbx_seq_one_letter_code
_entity_poly.pdbx_strand_id
1 'polypeptide(L)'
;MSAYYRTINGQRYDADLLEMAEGLMEGHGDGRLSKADVEALWEAAFDGMGMTAVEMATLNYIRENENPTRPAKEWLDEQGIGKGEKNTSLGDAGKTSAEMDIQGLRLMRFFPDEIKAQEELGGGVAFVAAFQSALAMIFQPEHDNESPYSVIKSTEFEEEGKLEEHDEITEKLSDLLDYGVLFLVPMDTPPNPDANMDYYPPENGEKVADNWIFNLTLDELSDHLYWMVIPRNGDKPYVYGFN
;
A
#
# COMPACT_ATOMS: atom_id res chain seq x y z
N MET A 1 -16.47 -23.27 -6.70
CA MET A 1 -15.49 -22.21 -7.01
C MET A 1 -15.80 -21.09 -6.04
N SER A 2 -14.96 -20.90 -5.03
CA SER A 2 -14.98 -19.70 -4.20
C SER A 2 -14.76 -18.50 -5.14
N ALA A 3 -15.43 -17.38 -4.87
CA ALA A 3 -15.09 -16.14 -5.56
C ALA A 3 -13.70 -15.74 -5.07
N TYR A 4 -12.81 -15.34 -5.98
CA TYR A 4 -11.43 -14.92 -5.61
C TYR A 4 -11.44 -13.70 -4.66
N TYR A 5 -12.52 -12.92 -4.68
CA TYR A 5 -12.69 -11.73 -3.84
C TYR A 5 -14.07 -11.67 -3.21
N ARG A 6 -14.13 -11.00 -2.06
CA ARG A 6 -15.38 -10.67 -1.36
C ARG A 6 -15.51 -9.16 -1.22
N THR A 7 -16.64 -8.60 -1.66
CA THR A 7 -16.92 -7.16 -1.52
C THR A 7 -17.68 -6.88 -0.24
N ILE A 8 -17.17 -6.00 0.63
CA ILE A 8 -17.83 -5.58 1.87
C ILE A 8 -17.87 -4.05 1.91
N ASN A 9 -19.08 -3.48 1.98
CA ASN A 9 -19.35 -2.03 1.95
C ASN A 9 -18.87 -1.29 0.70
N GLY A 10 -18.73 -2.00 -0.42
CA GLY A 10 -17.92 -1.49 -1.51
C GLY A 10 -16.49 -1.36 -0.99
N GLN A 11 -15.80 -2.48 -0.85
CA GLN A 11 -14.34 -2.60 -0.86
C GLN A 11 -14.10 -4.08 -1.10
N ARG A 12 -13.23 -4.41 -2.04
CA ARG A 12 -12.87 -5.80 -2.30
C ARG A 12 -11.77 -6.23 -1.34
N TYR A 13 -11.93 -7.43 -0.83
CA TYR A 13 -11.01 -8.11 0.07
C TYR A 13 -10.70 -9.49 -0.50
N ASP A 14 -9.57 -10.04 -0.08
CA ASP A 14 -9.17 -11.40 -0.37
C ASP A 14 -10.19 -12.36 0.28
N ALA A 15 -10.88 -13.14 -0.55
CA ALA A 15 -11.93 -14.02 -0.06
C ALA A 15 -11.39 -15.21 0.73
N ASP A 16 -10.22 -15.72 0.34
CA ASP A 16 -9.61 -16.91 0.93
C ASP A 16 -9.03 -16.56 2.31
N LEU A 17 -8.42 -15.38 2.48
CA LEU A 17 -8.00 -14.87 3.79
C LEU A 17 -9.18 -14.62 4.74
N LEU A 18 -10.30 -14.09 4.24
CA LEU A 18 -11.51 -13.92 5.04
C LEU A 18 -12.12 -15.26 5.45
N GLU A 19 -12.21 -16.21 4.52
CA GLU A 19 -12.71 -17.56 4.82
C GLU A 19 -11.79 -18.29 5.81
N MET A 20 -10.47 -18.12 5.70
CA MET A 20 -9.51 -18.63 6.67
C MET A 20 -9.75 -18.03 8.07
N ALA A 21 -9.98 -16.72 8.18
CA ALA A 21 -10.26 -16.07 9.45
C ALA A 21 -11.57 -16.59 10.07
N GLU A 22 -12.63 -16.74 9.26
CA GLU A 22 -13.91 -17.33 9.67
C GLU A 22 -13.70 -18.76 10.22
N GLY A 23 -12.98 -19.61 9.49
CA GLY A 23 -12.69 -20.97 9.89
C GLY A 23 -11.86 -21.08 11.18
N LEU A 24 -10.89 -20.19 11.39
CA LEU A 24 -10.08 -20.14 12.61
C LEU A 24 -10.91 -19.79 13.84
N MET A 25 -11.93 -18.93 13.70
CA MET A 25 -12.86 -18.60 14.78
C MET A 25 -13.84 -19.72 15.10
N GLU A 26 -14.33 -20.45 14.09
CA GLU A 26 -15.26 -21.57 14.27
C GLU A 26 -14.57 -22.83 14.85
N GLY A 27 -13.30 -23.04 14.51
CA GLY A 27 -12.55 -24.26 14.82
C GLY A 27 -12.01 -24.37 16.24
N HIS A 28 -11.87 -23.27 16.98
CA HIS A 28 -11.16 -23.25 18.27
C HIS A 28 -11.75 -22.26 19.31
N GLY A 29 -11.99 -22.73 20.53
CA GLY A 29 -12.10 -21.88 21.72
C GLY A 29 -13.37 -21.03 21.84
N ASP A 30 -13.20 -19.73 22.11
CA ASP A 30 -14.28 -18.79 22.49
C ASP A 30 -14.70 -17.81 21.38
N GLY A 31 -14.42 -18.16 20.11
CA GLY A 31 -14.84 -17.38 18.94
C GLY A 31 -14.03 -16.10 18.72
N ARG A 32 -12.73 -16.13 19.03
CA ARG A 32 -11.80 -15.00 18.84
C ARG A 32 -10.53 -15.48 18.16
N LEU A 33 -9.95 -14.64 17.30
CA LEU A 33 -8.65 -14.89 16.70
C LEU A 33 -7.53 -14.68 17.74
N SER A 34 -6.78 -15.74 18.02
CA SER A 34 -5.58 -15.70 18.84
C SER A 34 -4.41 -15.09 18.07
N LYS A 35 -3.30 -14.82 18.76
CA LYS A 35 -2.07 -14.34 18.11
C LYS A 35 -1.57 -15.32 17.04
N ALA A 36 -1.62 -16.63 17.32
CA ALA A 36 -1.18 -17.65 16.36
C ALA A 36 -2.07 -17.68 15.11
N ASP A 37 -3.37 -17.40 15.27
CA ASP A 37 -4.31 -17.38 14.14
C ASP A 37 -4.01 -16.21 13.19
N VAL A 38 -3.71 -15.03 13.73
CA VAL A 38 -3.35 -13.86 12.90
C VAL A 38 -1.94 -13.95 12.32
N GLU A 39 -1.01 -14.65 12.98
CA GLU A 39 0.29 -15.00 12.41
C GLU A 39 0.11 -15.91 11.19
N ALA A 40 -0.78 -16.91 11.27
CA ALA A 40 -1.07 -17.79 10.13
C ALA A 40 -1.76 -17.05 8.96
N LEU A 41 -2.68 -16.13 9.26
CA LEU A 41 -3.31 -15.27 8.24
C LEU A 41 -2.28 -14.36 7.57
N TRP A 42 -1.35 -13.81 8.35
CA TRP A 42 -0.26 -13.02 7.82
C TRP A 42 0.64 -13.86 6.91
N GLU A 43 1.03 -15.06 7.30
CA GLU A 43 1.83 -15.94 6.43
C GLU A 43 1.09 -16.32 5.14
N ALA A 44 -0.22 -16.55 5.21
CA ALA A 44 -1.05 -16.85 4.04
C ALA A 44 -1.13 -15.69 3.05
N ALA A 45 -1.03 -14.45 3.54
CA ALA A 45 -1.00 -13.23 2.74
C ALA A 45 0.35 -12.99 2.01
N PHE A 46 1.37 -13.80 2.29
CA PHE A 46 2.69 -13.71 1.65
C PHE A 46 2.92 -14.96 0.80
N ASP A 47 2.55 -14.92 -0.48
CA ASP A 47 2.67 -16.07 -1.40
C ASP A 47 4.10 -16.29 -1.95
N GLY A 48 5.10 -15.59 -1.40
CA GLY A 48 6.50 -15.66 -1.82
C GLY A 48 6.86 -14.73 -2.99
N MET A 49 5.88 -14.12 -3.68
CA MET A 49 6.11 -13.05 -4.66
C MET A 49 5.95 -11.65 -4.08
N GLY A 50 5.50 -11.54 -2.83
CA GLY A 50 5.23 -10.29 -2.13
C GLY A 50 3.88 -10.37 -1.44
N MET A 51 3.35 -9.20 -1.09
CA MET A 51 1.95 -9.04 -0.67
C MET A 51 1.29 -8.10 -1.67
N THR A 52 -0.01 -8.18 -1.86
CA THR A 52 -0.83 -7.28 -2.67
C THR A 52 -1.48 -6.23 -1.78
N ALA A 53 -1.90 -5.11 -2.36
CA ALA A 53 -2.65 -4.09 -1.59
C ALA A 53 -3.97 -4.65 -1.04
N VAL A 54 -4.59 -5.62 -1.73
CA VAL A 54 -5.82 -6.30 -1.28
C VAL A 54 -5.59 -7.17 -0.05
N GLU A 55 -4.49 -7.93 0.00
CA GLU A 55 -4.15 -8.73 1.18
C GLU A 55 -3.90 -7.84 2.41
N MET A 56 -3.16 -6.74 2.24
CA MET A 56 -2.96 -5.73 3.29
C MET A 56 -4.27 -5.10 3.78
N ALA A 57 -5.18 -4.78 2.86
CA ALA A 57 -6.50 -4.26 3.20
C ALA A 57 -7.34 -5.29 3.96
N THR A 58 -7.26 -6.56 3.56
CA THR A 58 -7.94 -7.69 4.22
C THR A 58 -7.46 -7.88 5.65
N LEU A 59 -6.14 -7.87 5.88
CA LEU A 59 -5.58 -7.98 7.23
C LEU A 59 -6.01 -6.83 8.15
N ASN A 60 -6.07 -5.60 7.63
CA ASN A 60 -6.63 -4.46 8.37
C ASN A 60 -8.12 -4.66 8.70
N TYR A 61 -8.92 -5.14 7.73
CA TYR A 61 -10.33 -5.42 7.96
C TYR A 61 -10.52 -6.48 9.06
N ILE A 62 -9.75 -7.57 9.03
CA ILE A 62 -9.78 -8.63 10.04
C ILE A 62 -9.46 -8.07 11.43
N ARG A 63 -8.42 -7.22 11.55
CA ARG A 63 -8.03 -6.59 12.82
C ARG A 63 -9.18 -5.77 13.44
N GLU A 64 -9.88 -5.01 12.62
CA GLU A 64 -10.95 -4.11 13.06
C GLU A 64 -12.26 -4.85 13.36
N ASN A 65 -12.63 -5.84 12.54
CA ASN A 65 -13.99 -6.37 12.50
C ASN A 65 -14.14 -7.81 12.99
N GLU A 66 -13.13 -8.67 12.87
CA GLU A 66 -13.24 -10.13 13.10
C GLU A 66 -12.83 -10.56 14.53
N ASN A 67 -13.11 -9.70 15.51
CA ASN A 67 -12.93 -9.98 16.94
C ASN A 67 -11.57 -10.61 17.39
N PRO A 68 -10.40 -10.12 16.94
CA PRO A 68 -9.12 -10.64 17.44
C PRO A 68 -8.92 -10.34 18.92
N THR A 69 -8.26 -11.27 19.61
CA THR A 69 -7.80 -11.06 20.98
C THR A 69 -6.85 -9.87 21.07
N ARG A 70 -6.70 -9.28 22.26
CA ARG A 70 -5.76 -8.16 22.46
C ARG A 70 -4.32 -8.50 21.99
N PRO A 71 -3.73 -9.67 22.34
CA PRO A 71 -2.40 -10.03 21.84
C PRO A 71 -2.34 -10.19 20.31
N ALA A 72 -3.44 -10.59 19.66
CA ALA A 72 -3.50 -10.68 18.21
C ALA A 72 -3.52 -9.28 17.57
N LYS A 73 -4.31 -8.35 18.11
CA LYS A 73 -4.31 -6.94 17.68
C LYS A 73 -2.95 -6.28 17.89
N GLU A 74 -2.35 -6.47 19.06
CA GLU A 74 -1.01 -5.96 19.38
C GLU A 74 0.04 -6.52 18.41
N TRP A 75 -0.07 -7.79 18.02
CA TRP A 75 0.86 -8.36 17.05
C TRP A 75 0.66 -7.81 15.63
N LEU A 76 -0.59 -7.68 15.18
CA LEU A 76 -0.91 -7.03 13.91
C LEU A 76 -0.43 -5.56 13.90
N ASP A 77 -0.56 -4.85 15.02
CA ASP A 77 -0.01 -3.51 15.21
C ASP A 77 1.52 -3.47 15.08
N GLU A 78 2.22 -4.50 15.55
CA GLU A 78 3.67 -4.67 15.35
C GLU A 78 4.03 -4.93 13.89
N GLN A 79 3.12 -5.50 13.09
CA GLN A 79 3.29 -5.63 11.63
C GLN A 79 2.84 -4.37 10.87
N GLY A 80 2.45 -3.32 11.60
CA GLY A 80 1.96 -2.06 11.07
C GLY A 80 0.44 -1.99 10.88
N ILE A 81 -0.28 -3.11 10.87
CA ILE A 81 -1.75 -3.17 10.67
C ILE A 81 -2.48 -2.47 11.82
N GLY A 82 -3.23 -1.39 11.53
CA GLY A 82 -4.11 -0.72 12.49
C GLY A 82 -3.54 0.43 13.35
N LYS A 83 -2.28 0.87 13.15
CA LYS A 83 -1.70 2.06 13.81
C LYS A 83 -1.97 3.39 13.09
N GLY A 84 -3.14 3.55 12.46
CA GLY A 84 -3.64 4.86 12.03
C GLY A 84 -4.50 5.45 13.13
N GLU A 85 -4.19 6.67 13.60
CA GLU A 85 -5.04 7.37 14.57
C GLU A 85 -6.51 7.44 14.09
N LYS A 86 -7.43 7.40 15.06
CA LYS A 86 -8.89 7.53 14.92
C LYS A 86 -9.34 8.20 13.62
N ASN A 87 -10.05 7.45 12.77
CA ASN A 87 -10.98 7.98 11.77
C ASN A 87 -10.61 9.36 11.19
N THR A 88 -9.56 9.44 10.37
CA THR A 88 -9.87 9.98 9.05
C THR A 88 -10.54 8.85 8.31
N SER A 89 -11.86 8.89 8.30
CA SER A 89 -12.60 8.33 7.18
C SER A 89 -11.84 8.68 5.89
N LEU A 90 -11.92 7.80 4.89
CA LEU A 90 -11.97 8.17 3.46
C LEU A 90 -13.14 9.15 3.17
N GLY A 91 -13.38 10.11 4.06
CA GLY A 91 -14.44 11.09 4.08
C GLY A 91 -13.76 12.43 4.14
N ASP A 92 -13.60 13.02 2.95
CA ASP A 92 -13.68 14.44 2.61
C ASP A 92 -12.71 14.88 1.49
N ALA A 93 -11.99 13.95 0.86
CA ALA A 93 -11.65 14.10 -0.55
C ALA A 93 -12.83 13.52 -1.35
N GLY A 94 -13.71 14.40 -1.83
CA GLY A 94 -14.72 14.16 -2.87
C GLY A 94 -15.31 12.75 -3.00
N LYS A 95 -16.60 12.59 -2.68
CA LYS A 95 -17.37 11.43 -3.12
C LYS A 95 -17.34 11.30 -4.65
N THR A 96 -16.39 10.52 -5.16
CA THR A 96 -16.49 9.58 -6.28
C THR A 96 -15.53 8.42 -5.93
N SER A 97 -16.02 7.59 -5.02
CA SER A 97 -15.33 6.52 -4.30
C SER A 97 -15.90 5.15 -4.72
N ALA A 98 -15.97 4.87 -6.02
CA ALA A 98 -15.90 3.47 -6.41
C ALA A 98 -14.46 3.09 -6.07
N GLU A 99 -14.31 2.23 -5.07
CA GLU A 99 -13.05 1.96 -4.38
C GLU A 99 -11.87 1.89 -5.33
N MET A 100 -10.75 2.52 -4.95
CA MET A 100 -9.47 2.31 -5.64
C MET A 100 -9.13 0.82 -5.52
N ASP A 101 -9.56 0.07 -6.53
CA ASP A 101 -9.48 -1.39 -6.58
C ASP A 101 -8.10 -1.77 -7.12
N ILE A 102 -7.07 -1.46 -6.34
CA ILE A 102 -5.68 -1.62 -6.73
C ILE A 102 -5.26 -3.07 -6.44
N GLN A 103 -5.83 -4.03 -7.18
CA GLN A 103 -5.72 -5.45 -6.86
C GLN A 103 -4.40 -6.05 -7.31
N GLY A 104 -3.95 -5.65 -8.49
CA GLY A 104 -2.75 -6.19 -9.11
C GLY A 104 -1.46 -5.49 -8.69
N LEU A 105 -1.53 -4.41 -7.90
CA LEU A 105 -0.32 -3.73 -7.43
C LEU A 105 0.51 -4.66 -6.56
N ARG A 106 1.67 -5.02 -7.10
CA ARG A 106 2.62 -5.89 -6.42
C ARG A 106 3.39 -5.09 -5.40
N LEU A 107 3.34 -5.49 -4.12
CA LEU A 107 4.14 -4.88 -3.06
C LEU A 107 5.43 -5.68 -2.87
N MET A 108 6.55 -5.05 -3.21
CA MET A 108 7.88 -5.64 -3.14
C MET A 108 8.65 -5.12 -1.94
N ARG A 109 9.36 -6.02 -1.25
CA ARG A 109 10.15 -5.72 -0.03
C ARG A 109 9.33 -5.32 1.21
N PHE A 110 8.02 -5.60 1.22
CA PHE A 110 7.13 -5.37 2.36
C PHE A 110 7.28 -6.46 3.44
N PHE A 111 8.51 -6.77 3.84
CA PHE A 111 8.75 -7.84 4.81
C PHE A 111 8.53 -7.36 6.25
N PRO A 112 7.92 -8.19 7.12
CA PRO A 112 7.78 -7.93 8.56
C PRO A 112 9.02 -7.34 9.23
N ASP A 113 10.16 -8.01 9.05
CA ASP A 113 11.40 -7.62 9.72
C ASP A 113 11.95 -6.28 9.20
N GLU A 114 11.78 -5.99 7.91
CA GLU A 114 12.20 -4.72 7.31
C GLU A 114 11.31 -3.58 7.78
N ILE A 115 9.98 -3.78 7.75
CA ILE A 115 9.00 -2.80 8.25
C ILE A 115 9.29 -2.50 9.71
N LYS A 116 9.45 -3.54 10.54
CA LYS A 116 9.76 -3.39 11.96
C LYS A 116 11.07 -2.66 12.20
N ALA A 117 12.13 -3.02 11.47
CA ALA A 117 13.41 -2.37 11.62
C ALA A 117 13.36 -0.88 11.19
N GLN A 118 12.57 -0.56 10.17
CA GLN A 118 12.28 0.83 9.81
C GLN A 118 11.39 1.55 10.84
N GLU A 119 10.44 0.88 11.50
CA GLU A 119 9.68 1.46 12.61
C GLU A 119 10.56 1.80 13.81
N GLU A 120 11.62 1.02 14.07
CA GLU A 120 12.59 1.27 15.15
C GLU A 120 13.42 2.55 14.95
N LEU A 121 13.48 3.10 13.72
CA LEU A 121 14.04 4.43 13.45
C LEU A 121 13.24 5.54 14.16
N GLY A 122 12.01 5.25 14.56
CA GLY A 122 11.10 6.17 15.19
C GLY A 122 10.42 7.12 14.21
N GLY A 123 9.80 8.16 14.76
CA GLY A 123 8.89 9.04 14.04
C GLY A 123 7.48 9.00 14.62
N GLY A 124 6.70 10.04 14.34
CA GLY A 124 5.29 10.10 14.68
C GLY A 124 4.39 9.36 13.69
N VAL A 125 4.92 8.91 12.55
CA VAL A 125 4.15 8.27 11.47
C VAL A 125 4.42 6.76 11.44
N ALA A 126 3.40 5.96 11.74
CA ALA A 126 3.45 4.51 11.65
C ALA A 126 3.45 4.03 10.18
N PHE A 127 3.95 2.82 9.94
CA PHE A 127 4.10 2.28 8.59
C PHE A 127 2.79 2.28 7.78
N VAL A 128 1.69 1.75 8.32
CA VAL A 128 0.41 1.69 7.58
C VAL A 128 -0.13 3.07 7.25
N ALA A 129 0.05 4.06 8.13
CA ALA A 129 -0.34 5.44 7.84
C ALA A 129 0.49 6.01 6.68
N ALA A 130 1.80 5.74 6.66
CA ALA A 130 2.66 6.15 5.57
C ALA A 130 2.32 5.44 4.25
N PHE A 131 2.04 4.14 4.30
CA PHE A 131 1.64 3.34 3.14
C PHE A 131 0.31 3.81 2.55
N GLN A 132 -0.71 4.03 3.38
CA GLN A 132 -1.99 4.59 2.94
C GLN A 132 -1.82 5.99 2.34
N SER A 133 -0.97 6.83 2.94
CA SER A 133 -0.63 8.14 2.38
C SER A 133 0.04 8.00 1.02
N ALA A 134 1.00 7.07 0.86
CA ALA A 134 1.67 6.82 -0.41
C ALA A 134 0.67 6.44 -1.51
N LEU A 135 -0.22 5.48 -1.22
CA LEU A 135 -1.26 5.07 -2.17
C LEU A 135 -2.19 6.21 -2.55
N ALA A 136 -2.66 6.99 -1.57
CA ALA A 136 -3.56 8.11 -1.82
C ALA A 136 -2.93 9.17 -2.73
N MET A 137 -1.62 9.44 -2.57
CA MET A 137 -0.90 10.47 -3.33
C MET A 137 -0.74 10.14 -4.81
N ILE A 138 -0.79 8.85 -5.19
CA ILE A 138 -0.73 8.44 -6.61
C ILE A 138 -1.85 9.12 -7.41
N PHE A 139 -3.01 9.32 -6.80
CA PHE A 139 -4.23 9.84 -7.43
C PHE A 139 -4.42 11.35 -7.28
N GLN A 140 -3.50 12.06 -6.62
CA GLN A 140 -3.67 13.48 -6.32
C GLN A 140 -3.07 14.38 -7.40
N PRO A 141 -3.78 15.43 -7.85
CA PRO A 141 -3.29 16.35 -8.89
C PRO A 141 -2.26 17.37 -8.40
N GLU A 142 -2.07 17.50 -7.08
CA GLU A 142 -1.34 18.59 -6.44
C GLU A 142 0.13 18.27 -6.12
N HIS A 143 0.73 17.43 -6.95
CA HIS A 143 2.11 16.98 -6.82
C HIS A 143 2.97 17.45 -7.99
N ASP A 144 4.22 16.98 -8.03
CA ASP A 144 5.21 17.32 -9.05
C ASP A 144 4.68 17.09 -10.49
N ASN A 145 5.29 17.80 -11.45
CA ASN A 145 4.92 17.68 -12.86
C ASN A 145 5.24 16.30 -13.45
N GLU A 146 6.10 15.52 -12.80
CA GLU A 146 6.40 14.13 -13.13
C GLU A 146 5.77 13.15 -12.13
N SER A 147 4.80 13.56 -11.31
CA SER A 147 4.03 12.61 -10.49
C SER A 147 3.18 11.69 -11.39
N PRO A 148 2.74 10.50 -10.92
CA PRO A 148 1.95 9.58 -11.72
C PRO A 148 0.73 10.25 -12.37
N TYR A 149 0.00 11.05 -11.58
CA TYR A 149 -1.14 11.83 -12.06
C TYR A 149 -0.76 12.79 -13.19
N SER A 150 0.32 13.55 -13.02
CA SER A 150 0.78 14.53 -14.00
C SER A 150 1.28 13.89 -15.28
N VAL A 151 1.98 12.75 -15.18
CA VAL A 151 2.44 11.98 -16.33
C VAL A 151 1.25 11.49 -17.14
N ILE A 152 0.25 10.84 -16.53
CA ILE A 152 -0.98 10.42 -17.25
C ILE A 152 -1.64 11.61 -17.93
N LYS A 153 -1.80 12.73 -17.22
CA LYS A 153 -2.42 13.94 -17.79
C LYS A 153 -1.64 14.51 -18.98
N SER A 154 -0.32 14.31 -19.01
CA SER A 154 0.54 14.78 -20.10
C SER A 154 0.60 13.82 -21.29
N THR A 155 0.27 12.54 -21.07
CA THR A 155 0.32 11.47 -22.06
C THR A 155 -0.90 11.47 -22.97
N GLU A 156 -0.69 11.23 -24.26
CA GLU A 156 -1.73 10.98 -25.25
C GLU A 156 -1.81 9.47 -25.49
N PHE A 157 -2.92 8.84 -25.09
CA PHE A 157 -3.14 7.40 -25.25
C PHE A 157 -3.76 7.09 -26.61
N GLU A 158 -3.44 5.94 -27.20
CA GLU A 158 -3.84 5.60 -28.58
C GLU A 158 -5.37 5.51 -28.76
N GLU A 159 -6.11 5.00 -27.77
CA GLU A 159 -7.57 4.81 -27.86
C GLU A 159 -8.36 5.95 -27.21
N GLU A 160 -7.87 6.46 -26.07
CA GLU A 160 -8.54 7.44 -25.23
C GLU A 160 -8.16 8.88 -25.57
N GLY A 161 -7.03 9.09 -26.25
CA GLY A 161 -6.44 10.41 -26.46
C GLY A 161 -5.88 10.99 -25.17
N LYS A 162 -5.97 12.31 -25.00
CA LYS A 162 -5.46 13.00 -23.82
C LYS A 162 -6.53 13.09 -22.74
N LEU A 163 -6.21 12.58 -21.54
CA LEU A 163 -7.08 12.61 -20.38
C LEU A 163 -6.93 13.95 -19.63
N GLU A 164 -8.05 14.62 -19.34
CA GLU A 164 -8.04 15.94 -18.66
C GLU A 164 -8.87 15.95 -17.37
N GLU A 165 -9.92 15.12 -17.31
CA GLU A 165 -10.83 15.03 -16.18
C GLU A 165 -10.26 14.14 -15.08
N HIS A 166 -10.52 14.51 -13.83
CA HIS A 166 -9.96 13.80 -12.66
C HIS A 166 -10.35 12.32 -12.63
N ASP A 167 -11.64 12.03 -12.82
CA ASP A 167 -12.16 10.67 -12.75
C ASP A 167 -11.51 9.77 -13.83
N GLU A 168 -11.36 10.26 -15.06
CA GLU A 168 -10.71 9.53 -16.17
C GLU A 168 -9.23 9.23 -15.88
N ILE A 169 -8.52 10.20 -15.31
CA ILE A 169 -7.11 10.03 -14.92
C ILE A 169 -6.99 8.99 -13.80
N THR A 170 -7.87 9.05 -12.80
CA THR A 170 -7.84 8.10 -11.68
C THR A 170 -8.27 6.68 -12.08
N GLU A 171 -9.18 6.54 -13.05
CA GLU A 171 -9.53 5.26 -13.65
C GLU A 171 -8.33 4.67 -14.39
N LYS A 172 -7.66 5.47 -15.24
CA LYS A 172 -6.45 5.03 -15.95
C LYS A 172 -5.30 4.67 -15.00
N LEU A 173 -5.11 5.43 -13.92
CA LEU A 173 -4.12 5.10 -12.88
C LEU A 173 -4.44 3.75 -12.24
N SER A 174 -5.71 3.49 -11.92
CA SER A 174 -6.14 2.23 -11.31
C SER A 174 -5.82 1.04 -12.22
N ASP A 175 -6.13 1.16 -13.51
CA ASP A 175 -5.83 0.12 -14.51
C ASP A 175 -4.32 -0.15 -14.63
N LEU A 176 -3.50 0.90 -14.59
CA LEU A 176 -2.04 0.77 -14.68
C LEU A 176 -1.43 0.19 -13.40
N LEU A 177 -2.00 0.52 -12.24
CA LEU A 177 -1.54 0.01 -10.94
C LEU A 177 -1.71 -1.50 -10.81
N ASP A 178 -2.67 -2.11 -11.52
CA ASP A 178 -2.82 -3.57 -11.58
C ASP A 178 -1.59 -4.30 -12.15
N TYR A 179 -0.73 -3.57 -12.87
CA TYR A 179 0.54 -4.10 -13.39
C TYR A 179 1.75 -3.47 -12.72
N GLY A 180 1.52 -2.45 -11.89
CA GLY A 180 2.53 -1.67 -11.19
C GLY A 180 3.25 -2.47 -10.11
N VAL A 181 4.40 -1.93 -9.71
CA VAL A 181 5.18 -2.47 -8.60
C VAL A 181 5.51 -1.35 -7.63
N LEU A 182 5.13 -1.53 -6.38
CA LEU A 182 5.44 -0.61 -5.30
C LEU A 182 6.48 -1.26 -4.38
N PHE A 183 7.62 -0.61 -4.24
CA PHE A 183 8.72 -1.02 -3.37
C PHE A 183 8.73 -0.21 -2.09
N LEU A 184 8.92 -0.86 -0.96
CA LEU A 184 9.40 -0.20 0.25
C LEU A 184 10.93 -0.04 0.13
N VAL A 185 11.42 1.19 0.13
CA VAL A 185 12.86 1.46 -0.03
C VAL A 185 13.62 0.96 1.22
N PRO A 186 14.62 0.07 1.07
CA PRO A 186 15.35 -0.50 2.21
C PRO A 186 16.24 0.48 2.95
N MET A 187 16.50 0.25 4.24
CA MET A 187 17.43 1.10 5.02
C MET A 187 18.87 1.11 4.49
N ASP A 188 19.31 0.01 3.89
CA ASP A 188 20.68 -0.17 3.39
C ASP A 188 20.87 0.24 1.93
N THR A 189 19.92 1.00 1.39
CA THR A 189 19.99 1.55 0.03
C THR A 189 21.29 2.31 -0.20
N PRO A 190 22.18 1.83 -1.09
CA PRO A 190 23.41 2.54 -1.38
C PRO A 190 23.12 3.80 -2.19
N PRO A 191 23.93 4.87 -2.01
CA PRO A 191 23.76 6.13 -2.73
C PRO A 191 24.08 6.02 -4.23
N ASN A 192 24.66 4.90 -4.68
CA ASN A 192 24.88 4.60 -6.09
C ASN A 192 24.53 3.12 -6.29
N PRO A 193 23.33 2.81 -6.81
CA PRO A 193 22.90 1.43 -6.98
C PRO A 193 23.78 0.75 -8.02
N ASP A 194 24.10 -0.52 -7.80
CA ASP A 194 24.62 -1.37 -8.87
C ASP A 194 23.51 -1.54 -9.93
N ALA A 195 23.87 -1.75 -11.19
CA ALA A 195 22.92 -1.95 -12.30
C ALA A 195 22.02 -3.19 -12.14
N ASN A 196 22.22 -3.99 -11.09
CA ASN A 196 21.46 -5.19 -10.75
C ASN A 196 20.53 -4.99 -9.52
N MET A 197 20.21 -3.75 -9.14
CA MET A 197 19.22 -3.52 -8.08
C MET A 197 17.81 -3.55 -8.64
N ASP A 198 16.92 -4.22 -7.91
CA ASP A 198 15.47 -4.26 -8.21
C ASP A 198 14.75 -2.95 -7.81
N TYR A 199 15.48 -1.94 -7.32
CA TYR A 199 14.94 -0.66 -6.85
C TYR A 199 15.98 0.45 -6.98
N TYR A 200 15.52 1.71 -7.00
CA TYR A 200 16.37 2.90 -7.14
C TYR A 200 16.26 3.84 -5.94
N PRO A 201 17.37 4.46 -5.50
CA PRO A 201 17.34 5.45 -4.44
C PRO A 201 16.56 6.72 -4.86
N PRO A 202 16.04 7.48 -3.90
CA PRO A 202 15.42 8.78 -4.17
C PRO A 202 16.41 9.78 -4.78
N GLU A 203 16.02 10.44 -5.87
CA GLU A 203 16.86 11.41 -6.58
C GLU A 203 17.26 12.64 -5.76
N ASN A 204 16.43 13.12 -4.82
CA ASN A 204 16.80 14.31 -4.03
C ASN A 204 17.60 13.98 -2.77
N GLY A 205 18.02 12.72 -2.61
CA GLY A 205 18.85 12.26 -1.49
C GLY A 205 18.08 12.06 -0.19
N GLU A 206 16.76 11.91 -0.26
CA GLU A 206 15.92 11.51 0.86
C GLU A 206 16.41 10.21 1.49
N LYS A 207 16.36 10.15 2.82
CA LYS A 207 16.85 9.01 3.58
C LYS A 207 15.71 8.32 4.30
N VAL A 208 15.76 7.00 4.33
CA VAL A 208 14.84 6.14 5.10
C VAL A 208 14.90 6.46 6.61
N ALA A 209 16.05 6.95 7.10
CA ALA A 209 16.20 7.43 8.47
C ALA A 209 15.20 8.55 8.84
N ASP A 210 14.87 9.40 7.88
CA ASP A 210 14.04 10.59 8.10
C ASP A 210 12.62 10.42 7.52
N ASN A 211 12.42 9.43 6.63
CA ASN A 211 11.20 9.26 5.85
C ASN A 211 10.80 7.78 5.74
N TRP A 212 9.50 7.53 5.60
CA TRP A 212 9.04 6.37 4.85
C TRP A 212 9.14 6.71 3.37
N ILE A 213 9.74 5.82 2.59
CA ILE A 213 9.98 6.05 1.18
C ILE A 213 9.49 4.83 0.42
N PHE A 214 8.59 5.08 -0.51
CA PHE A 214 8.12 4.09 -1.45
C PHE A 214 8.60 4.46 -2.85
N ASN A 215 8.90 3.46 -3.68
CA ASN A 215 9.22 3.64 -5.08
C ASN A 215 8.18 2.87 -5.92
N LEU A 216 7.51 3.56 -6.84
CA LEU A 216 6.52 2.97 -7.74
C LEU A 216 7.08 2.94 -9.15
N THR A 217 6.88 1.83 -9.85
CA THR A 217 7.05 1.73 -11.30
C THR A 217 5.72 1.38 -11.96
N LEU A 218 5.47 2.03 -13.11
CA LEU A 218 4.29 1.81 -13.95
C LEU A 218 4.80 1.56 -15.38
N ASP A 219 5.37 0.38 -15.61
CA ASP A 219 6.09 0.04 -16.84
C ASP A 219 5.20 0.16 -18.10
N GLU A 220 3.89 -0.06 -17.95
CA GLU A 220 2.89 0.09 -19.02
C GLU A 220 2.54 1.57 -19.33
N LEU A 221 2.98 2.52 -18.49
CA LEU A 221 2.79 3.96 -18.69
C LEU A 221 4.06 4.61 -19.25
N SER A 222 5.21 4.40 -18.60
CA SER A 222 6.48 5.04 -18.93
C SER A 222 7.64 4.40 -18.19
N ASP A 223 8.86 4.79 -18.55
CA ASP A 223 10.10 4.46 -17.83
C ASP A 223 10.34 5.28 -16.55
N HIS A 224 9.41 6.16 -16.16
CA HIS A 224 9.53 6.93 -14.93
C HIS A 224 9.60 6.05 -13.68
N LEU A 225 10.46 6.49 -12.76
CA LEU A 225 10.47 6.07 -11.37
C LEU A 225 9.74 7.13 -10.54
N TYR A 226 8.79 6.71 -9.72
CA TYR A 226 8.07 7.62 -8.82
C TYR A 226 8.46 7.35 -7.38
N TRP A 227 8.78 8.40 -6.61
CA TRP A 227 9.04 8.27 -5.18
C TRP A 227 7.96 8.97 -4.37
N MET A 228 7.31 8.23 -3.48
CA MET A 228 6.40 8.77 -2.48
C MET A 228 7.17 8.88 -1.16
N VAL A 229 7.37 10.11 -0.73
CA VAL A 229 8.13 10.44 0.48
C VAL A 229 7.18 10.91 1.57
N ILE A 230 7.17 10.19 2.68
CA ILE A 230 6.35 10.49 3.85
C ILE A 230 7.32 10.78 5.02
N PRO A 231 7.51 12.06 5.38
CA PRO A 231 8.36 12.43 6.50
C PRO A 231 7.91 11.78 7.81
N ARG A 232 8.84 11.14 8.52
CA ARG A 232 8.56 10.44 9.80
C ARG A 232 8.17 11.41 10.92
N ASN A 233 8.53 12.68 10.79
CA ASN A 233 8.19 13.73 11.74
C ASN A 233 6.76 14.29 11.59
N GLY A 234 6.01 13.85 10.56
CA GLY A 234 4.66 14.32 10.26
C GLY A 234 4.58 15.56 9.37
N ASP A 235 5.71 16.00 8.78
CA ASP A 235 5.69 17.03 7.73
C ASP A 235 4.92 16.54 6.49
N LYS A 236 4.54 17.50 5.63
CA LYS A 236 3.69 17.23 4.47
C LYS A 236 4.33 16.19 3.53
N PRO A 237 3.65 15.06 3.24
CA PRO A 237 4.08 14.11 2.23
C PRO A 237 4.12 14.69 0.82
N TYR A 238 5.00 14.16 -0.03
CA TYR A 238 5.10 14.56 -1.44
C TYR A 238 5.53 13.40 -2.35
N VAL A 239 5.11 13.45 -3.61
CA VAL A 239 5.50 12.50 -4.66
C VAL A 239 6.07 13.25 -5.84
N TYR A 240 7.09 12.66 -6.45
CA TYR A 240 7.71 13.14 -7.67
C TYR A 240 8.17 11.97 -8.53
N GLY A 241 8.35 12.22 -9.82
CA GLY A 241 8.91 11.24 -10.75
C GLY A 241 10.23 11.69 -11.35
N PHE A 242 10.94 10.75 -11.96
CA PHE A 242 12.15 11.00 -12.73
C PHE A 242 12.25 10.02 -13.89
N ASN A 243 12.73 10.50 -15.02
CA ASN A 243 13.04 9.75 -16.24
C ASN A 243 14.55 9.78 -16.50
#